data_AF-A0A934DGT9-F1
#
_entry.id   AF-A0A934DGT9-F1
#
_cell.length_a   1.000
_cell.length_b   1.000
_cell.length_c   1.000
_cell.angle_alpha   90.00
_cell.angle_beta   90.00
_cell.angle_gamma   90.00
#
_symmetry.space_group_name_H-M   'P 1'
#
loop_
_entity.id
_entity.type
_entity.pdbx_description
1 polymer ?
#
loop_
_entity_poly.entity_id
_entity_poly.type
_entity_poly.pdbx_seq_one_letter_code
_entity_poly.pdbx_strand_id
1 'polypeptide(L)'
;MPPFQEQYLNRGHAVHFRSHHPDASGMRIDIMSAMRGVDPFEQLWDRRTTVESSEQGESFAVISLPDLVKAKKTQCEKDWPMIRRLIEADYLAQADPSSDKIRFWLTESRTAEMLVELAESFPKEADALVHQRLLLSHALSKNARALGEALEEERAIEVENDRAYWKPLRKELEELRHQGLATEEPV
;
A
#
# COMPACT_ATOMS: atom_id res chain seq x y z
N MET A 1 10.63 -7.65 18.99
CA MET A 1 9.22 -7.45 18.58
C MET A 1 8.37 -7.29 19.84
N PRO A 2 7.11 -6.83 19.80
CA PRO A 2 6.28 -6.97 20.98
C PRO A 2 5.98 -8.47 21.22
N PRO A 3 5.67 -8.87 22.46
CA PRO A 3 5.15 -10.20 22.75
C PRO A 3 3.96 -10.57 21.87
N PHE A 4 3.74 -11.87 21.65
CA PHE A 4 2.54 -12.35 20.97
C PHE A 4 1.32 -12.23 21.87
N GLN A 5 0.79 -11.01 21.97
CA GLN A 5 -0.40 -10.68 22.72
C GLN A 5 -1.29 -9.74 21.90
N GLU A 6 -2.59 -10.01 21.95
CA GLU A 6 -3.62 -9.29 21.20
C GLU A 6 -3.56 -7.76 21.41
N GLN A 7 -3.24 -7.32 22.63
CA GLN A 7 -3.16 -5.90 22.96
C GLN A 7 -2.20 -5.11 22.06
N TYR A 8 -1.11 -5.73 21.57
CA TYR A 8 -0.15 -5.06 20.69
C TYR A 8 -0.66 -5.00 19.26
N LEU A 9 -1.36 -6.05 18.80
CA LEU A 9 -2.06 -6.03 17.51
C LEU A 9 -3.10 -4.90 17.49
N ASN A 10 -3.94 -4.80 18.53
CA ASN A 10 -4.96 -3.76 18.66
C ASN A 10 -4.40 -2.33 18.73
N ARG A 11 -3.12 -2.19 19.10
CA ARG A 11 -2.39 -0.92 19.09
C ARG A 11 -1.69 -0.61 17.77
N GLY A 12 -1.78 -1.52 16.78
CA GLY A 12 -1.22 -1.36 15.45
C GLY A 12 0.18 -1.94 15.25
N HIS A 13 0.70 -2.73 16.20
CA HIS A 13 1.95 -3.46 15.98
C HIS A 13 1.70 -4.72 15.15
N ALA A 14 2.74 -5.11 14.39
CA ALA A 14 2.84 -6.47 13.89
C ALA A 14 3.44 -7.37 14.98
N VAL A 15 2.98 -8.62 15.03
CA VAL A 15 3.61 -9.69 15.82
C VAL A 15 4.12 -10.74 14.85
N HIS A 16 5.33 -11.24 15.08
CA HIS A 16 5.93 -12.24 14.21
C HIS A 16 6.20 -13.53 14.99
N PHE A 17 6.02 -14.67 14.34
CA PHE A 17 6.44 -15.98 14.84
C PHE A 17 6.99 -16.84 13.70
N ARG A 18 7.65 -17.94 14.03
CA ARG A 18 8.15 -18.91 13.05
C ARG A 18 7.27 -20.13 13.03
N SER A 19 6.99 -20.64 11.84
CA SER A 19 6.26 -21.89 11.66
C SER A 19 7.15 -23.08 12.07
N HIS A 20 6.56 -24.02 12.80
CA HIS A 20 7.17 -25.32 13.11
C HIS A 20 6.57 -26.46 12.27
N HIS A 21 5.75 -26.14 11.27
CA HIS A 21 5.22 -27.15 10.35
C HIS A 21 6.38 -27.75 9.54
N PRO A 22 6.45 -29.08 9.34
CA PRO A 22 7.56 -29.73 8.63
C PRO A 22 7.84 -29.11 7.25
N ASP A 23 6.79 -28.81 6.49
CA ASP A 23 6.90 -28.27 5.13
C ASP A 23 7.18 -26.76 5.07
N ALA A 24 7.15 -26.06 6.20
CA ALA A 24 7.37 -24.61 6.28
C ALA A 24 8.24 -24.22 7.48
N SER A 25 9.12 -25.13 7.91
CA SER A 25 9.91 -24.96 9.13
C SER A 25 10.77 -23.70 9.06
N GLY A 26 10.65 -22.84 10.09
CA GLY A 26 11.39 -21.59 10.21
C GLY A 26 10.81 -20.43 9.38
N MET A 27 9.76 -20.66 8.58
CA MET A 27 9.08 -19.60 7.83
C MET A 27 8.53 -18.55 8.79
N ARG A 28 8.90 -17.28 8.57
CA ARG A 28 8.38 -16.17 9.37
C ARG A 28 6.96 -15.84 8.94
N ILE A 29 6.06 -15.77 9.90
CA ILE A 29 4.66 -15.36 9.72
C ILE A 29 4.46 -14.08 10.52
N ASP A 30 4.03 -13.03 9.82
CA ASP A 30 3.73 -11.74 10.41
C ASP A 30 2.20 -11.60 10.52
N ILE A 31 1.69 -11.36 11.73
CA ILE A 31 0.28 -11.09 12.00
C ILE A 31 0.12 -9.59 12.28
N MET A 32 -0.89 -9.01 11.64
CA MET A 32 -1.32 -7.62 11.83
C MET A 32 -2.84 -7.60 11.91
N SER A 33 -3.42 -6.81 12.83
CA SER A 33 -4.86 -6.53 12.86
C SER A 33 -5.23 -5.14 12.37
N ALA A 34 -4.25 -4.25 12.23
CA ALA A 34 -4.39 -2.92 11.66
C ALA A 34 -3.23 -2.64 10.70
N MET A 35 -3.55 -1.96 9.59
CA MET A 35 -2.58 -1.50 8.60
C MET A 35 -2.74 0.00 8.41
N ARG A 36 -1.63 0.71 8.20
CA ARG A 36 -1.64 2.15 8.00
C ARG A 36 -2.42 2.52 6.73
N GLY A 37 -3.24 3.56 6.82
CA GLY A 37 -3.81 4.23 5.65
C GLY A 37 -4.93 3.46 4.94
N VAL A 38 -5.43 2.41 5.58
CA VAL A 38 -6.53 1.58 5.06
C VAL A 38 -7.63 1.42 6.11
N ASP A 39 -8.80 0.98 5.65
CA ASP A 39 -9.97 0.77 6.51
C ASP A 39 -9.77 -0.42 7.47
N PRO A 40 -10.65 -0.59 8.48
CA PRO A 40 -10.63 -1.76 9.37
C PRO A 40 -10.77 -3.09 8.62
N PHE A 41 -10.24 -4.17 9.23
CA PHE A 41 -10.14 -5.50 8.62
C PHE A 41 -11.42 -5.98 7.92
N GLU A 42 -12.58 -5.88 8.56
CA GLU A 42 -13.86 -6.34 7.99
C GLU A 42 -14.16 -5.69 6.63
N GLN A 43 -13.89 -4.39 6.49
CA GLN A 43 -14.11 -3.67 5.23
C GLN A 43 -13.10 -4.07 4.16
N LEU A 44 -11.85 -4.34 4.55
CA LEU A 44 -10.83 -4.87 3.65
C LEU A 44 -11.15 -6.28 3.21
N TRP A 45 -11.70 -7.09 4.12
CA TRP A 45 -12.11 -8.45 3.85
C TRP A 45 -13.23 -8.48 2.81
N ASP A 46 -14.23 -7.61 2.94
CA ASP A 46 -15.31 -7.50 1.95
C ASP A 46 -14.81 -7.09 0.56
N ARG A 47 -13.74 -6.29 0.48
CA ARG A 47 -13.12 -5.84 -0.77
C ARG A 47 -11.99 -6.73 -1.29
N ARG A 48 -11.65 -7.80 -0.57
CA ARG A 48 -10.52 -8.68 -0.93
C ARG A 48 -10.70 -9.24 -2.33
N THR A 49 -9.59 -9.56 -2.98
CA THR A 49 -9.58 -10.35 -4.21
C THR A 49 -9.06 -11.75 -3.91
N THR A 50 -9.15 -12.65 -4.89
CA THR A 50 -8.72 -14.04 -4.76
C THR A 50 -7.73 -14.37 -5.87
N VAL A 51 -6.65 -15.05 -5.51
CA VAL A 51 -5.64 -15.55 -6.45
C VAL A 51 -5.64 -17.07 -6.39
N GLU A 52 -5.66 -17.71 -7.56
CA GLU A 52 -5.64 -19.17 -7.67
C GLU A 52 -4.20 -19.68 -7.77
N SER A 53 -3.91 -20.76 -7.05
CA SER A 53 -2.68 -21.52 -7.20
C SER A 53 -2.68 -22.31 -8.50
N SER A 54 -1.59 -22.25 -9.25
CA SER A 54 -1.42 -22.99 -10.50
C SER A 54 -1.39 -24.51 -10.32
N GLU A 55 -1.11 -25.01 -9.12
CA GLU A 55 -0.78 -26.43 -8.91
C GLU A 55 -1.90 -27.24 -8.24
N GLN A 56 -2.86 -26.63 -7.53
CA GLN A 56 -3.80 -27.41 -6.69
C GLN A 56 -5.23 -26.87 -6.59
N GLY A 57 -5.64 -25.89 -7.40
CA GLY A 57 -6.99 -25.32 -7.31
C GLY A 57 -7.29 -24.62 -5.98
N GLU A 58 -6.26 -24.40 -5.16
CA GLU A 58 -6.35 -23.61 -3.94
C GLU A 58 -6.47 -22.14 -4.28
N SER A 59 -7.35 -21.46 -3.54
CA SER A 59 -7.63 -20.04 -3.74
C SER A 59 -7.21 -19.25 -2.50
N PHE A 60 -6.37 -18.24 -2.68
CA PHE A 60 -5.89 -17.39 -1.60
C PHE A 60 -6.61 -16.05 -1.61
N ALA A 61 -7.21 -15.70 -0.49
CA ALA A 61 -7.70 -14.35 -0.25
C ALA A 61 -6.52 -13.39 -0.11
N VAL A 62 -6.48 -12.35 -0.93
CA VAL A 62 -5.46 -11.29 -0.88
C VAL A 62 -6.12 -9.92 -0.86
N ILE A 63 -5.42 -8.95 -0.28
CA ILE A 63 -5.86 -7.56 -0.24
C ILE A 63 -6.12 -7.02 -1.65
N SER A 64 -7.13 -6.17 -1.80
CA SER A 64 -7.44 -5.51 -3.07
C SER A 64 -6.25 -4.64 -3.54
N LEU A 65 -6.12 -4.43 -4.85
CA LEU A 65 -5.05 -3.57 -5.36
C LEU A 65 -5.14 -2.13 -4.82
N PRO A 66 -6.31 -1.45 -4.80
CA PRO A 66 -6.41 -0.11 -4.22
C PRO A 66 -5.98 -0.05 -2.75
N ASP A 67 -6.35 -1.04 -1.95
CA ASP A 67 -5.97 -1.08 -0.54
C ASP A 67 -4.48 -1.43 -0.36
N LEU A 68 -3.91 -2.29 -1.21
CA LEU A 68 -2.48 -2.59 -1.23
C LEU A 68 -1.64 -1.35 -1.56
N VAL A 69 -2.05 -0.57 -2.56
CA VAL A 69 -1.35 0.67 -2.93
C VAL A 69 -1.33 1.63 -1.75
N LYS A 70 -2.48 1.86 -1.08
CA LYS A 70 -2.56 2.70 0.12
C LYS A 70 -1.63 2.20 1.23
N ALA A 71 -1.68 0.90 1.54
CA ALA A 71 -0.87 0.30 2.60
C ALA A 71 0.64 0.35 2.30
N LYS A 72 1.03 0.41 1.02
CA LYS A 72 2.44 0.40 0.58
C LYS A 72 3.05 1.77 0.30
N LYS A 73 2.30 2.86 0.48
CA LYS A 73 2.86 4.23 0.47
C LYS A 73 3.68 4.47 1.75
N THR A 74 4.82 3.78 1.85
CA THR A 74 5.67 3.76 3.05
C THR A 74 6.92 4.61 2.87
N GLN A 75 7.69 4.77 3.95
CA GLN A 75 9.04 5.34 3.88
C GLN A 75 10.07 4.44 3.19
N CYS A 76 9.70 3.22 2.77
CA CYS A 76 10.59 2.28 2.12
C CYS A 76 10.70 2.58 0.61
N GLU A 77 11.90 2.96 0.16
CA GLU A 77 12.12 3.38 -1.22
C GLU A 77 11.74 2.30 -2.25
N LYS A 78 12.01 1.02 -1.96
CA LYS A 78 11.68 -0.10 -2.84
C LYS A 78 10.18 -0.33 -3.05
N ASP A 79 9.32 0.17 -2.17
CA ASP A 79 7.86 0.00 -2.31
C ASP A 79 7.32 0.90 -3.44
N TRP A 80 7.94 2.05 -3.69
CA TRP A 80 7.47 3.02 -4.67
C TRP A 80 7.55 2.53 -6.13
N PRO A 81 8.66 1.93 -6.59
CA PRO A 81 8.69 1.25 -7.89
C PRO A 81 7.69 0.10 -8.00
N MET A 82 7.42 -0.61 -6.90
CA MET A 82 6.44 -1.72 -6.91
C MET A 82 5.01 -1.20 -7.06
N ILE A 83 4.64 -0.13 -6.34
CA ILE A 83 3.33 0.53 -6.51
C ILE A 83 3.14 0.98 -7.96
N ARG A 84 4.15 1.65 -8.53
CA ARG A 84 4.14 2.06 -9.94
C ARG A 84 3.83 0.88 -10.85
N ARG A 85 4.55 -0.24 -10.68
CA ARG A 85 4.41 -1.43 -11.54
C ARG A 85 3.06 -2.11 -11.40
N LEU A 86 2.51 -2.16 -10.20
CA LEU A 86 1.18 -2.72 -9.97
C LEU A 86 0.10 -1.92 -10.69
N ILE A 87 0.19 -0.58 -10.68
CA ILE A 87 -0.77 0.30 -11.35
C ILE A 87 -0.61 0.21 -12.88
N GLU A 88 0.63 0.24 -13.38
CA GLU A 88 0.93 0.06 -14.81
C GLU A 88 0.38 -1.28 -15.32
N ALA A 89 0.60 -2.37 -14.58
CA ALA A 89 0.11 -3.69 -14.95
C ALA A 89 -1.43 -3.77 -14.94
N ASP A 90 -2.08 -3.19 -13.93
CA ASP A 90 -3.55 -3.16 -13.82
C ASP A 90 -4.19 -2.34 -14.95
N TYR A 91 -3.56 -1.23 -15.34
CA TYR A 91 -3.97 -0.44 -16.51
C TYR A 91 -3.88 -1.25 -17.81
N LEU A 92 -2.72 -1.86 -18.07
CA LEU A 92 -2.50 -2.64 -19.29
C LEU A 92 -3.37 -3.89 -19.39
N ALA A 93 -3.77 -4.47 -18.26
CA ALA A 93 -4.61 -5.67 -18.23
C ALA A 93 -6.08 -5.39 -18.57
N GLN A 94 -6.52 -4.13 -18.59
CA GLN A 94 -7.94 -3.79 -18.63
C GLN A 94 -8.34 -2.96 -19.85
N ALA A 95 -8.93 -3.63 -20.84
CA ALA A 95 -9.33 -3.01 -22.11
C ALA A 95 -10.58 -2.11 -22.01
N ASP A 96 -11.53 -2.45 -21.12
CA ASP A 96 -12.76 -1.68 -20.90
C ASP A 96 -12.92 -1.36 -19.39
N PRO A 97 -12.27 -0.27 -18.91
CA PRO A 97 -12.27 0.07 -17.51
C PRO A 97 -13.54 0.81 -17.08
N SER A 98 -14.02 0.50 -15.87
CA SER A 98 -15.10 1.27 -15.24
C SER A 98 -14.62 2.68 -14.86
N SER A 99 -15.55 3.60 -14.64
CA SER A 99 -15.22 4.96 -14.17
C SER A 99 -14.46 4.96 -12.83
N ASP A 100 -14.75 4.03 -11.93
CA ASP A 100 -14.03 3.91 -10.66
C ASP A 100 -12.58 3.46 -10.87
N LYS A 101 -12.35 2.60 -11.86
CA LYS A 101 -11.01 2.14 -12.22
C LYS A 101 -10.20 3.26 -12.88
N ILE A 102 -10.80 4.01 -13.78
CA ILE A 102 -10.17 5.20 -14.39
C ILE A 102 -9.79 6.21 -13.30
N ARG A 103 -10.70 6.50 -12.37
CA ARG A 103 -10.44 7.38 -11.23
C ARG A 103 -9.30 6.85 -10.38
N PHE A 104 -9.29 5.56 -10.08
CA PHE A 104 -8.19 4.92 -9.35
C PHE A 104 -6.85 5.17 -10.04
N TRP A 105 -6.72 4.90 -11.34
CA TRP A 105 -5.47 5.14 -12.08
C TRP A 105 -5.06 6.61 -12.10
N LEU A 106 -5.99 7.54 -12.30
CA LEU A 106 -5.72 8.98 -12.26
C LEU A 106 -5.27 9.44 -10.87
N THR A 107 -5.82 8.86 -9.80
CA THR A 107 -5.43 9.21 -8.42
C THR A 107 -4.14 8.55 -7.96
N GLU A 108 -3.79 7.38 -8.50
CA GLU A 108 -2.71 6.57 -7.95
C GLU A 108 -1.49 6.44 -8.85
N SER A 109 -1.59 6.73 -10.15
CA SER A 109 -0.42 6.67 -11.07
C SER A 109 0.71 7.59 -10.60
N ARG A 110 1.93 7.07 -10.73
CA ARG A 110 3.15 7.65 -10.13
C ARG A 110 4.20 8.09 -11.15
N THR A 111 3.81 8.23 -12.42
CA THR A 111 4.70 8.63 -13.51
C THR A 111 4.06 9.76 -14.30
N ALA A 112 4.90 10.67 -14.79
CA ALA A 112 4.41 11.78 -15.58
C ALA A 112 3.83 11.28 -16.91
N GLU A 113 4.49 10.31 -17.54
CA GLU A 113 4.10 9.73 -18.82
C GLU A 113 2.72 9.07 -18.75
N MET A 114 2.49 8.21 -17.75
CA MET A 114 1.21 7.52 -17.60
C MET A 114 0.09 8.48 -17.21
N LEU A 115 0.36 9.49 -16.38
CA LEU A 115 -0.65 10.49 -16.02
C LEU A 115 -1.06 11.37 -17.20
N VAL A 116 -0.11 11.74 -18.07
CA VAL A 116 -0.43 12.45 -19.32
C VAL A 116 -1.28 11.55 -20.22
N GLU A 117 -0.88 10.30 -20.42
CA GLU A 117 -1.65 9.33 -21.22
C GLU A 117 -3.08 9.13 -20.70
N LEU A 118 -3.24 8.95 -19.38
CA LEU A 118 -4.54 8.80 -18.74
C LEU A 118 -5.38 10.08 -18.85
N ALA A 119 -4.78 11.26 -18.68
CA ALA A 119 -5.49 12.53 -18.81
C ALA A 119 -5.92 12.83 -20.25
N GLU A 120 -5.14 12.38 -21.25
CA GLU A 120 -5.52 12.45 -22.66
C GLU A 120 -6.66 11.48 -23.01
N SER A 121 -6.60 10.27 -22.46
CA SER A 121 -7.60 9.21 -22.71
C SER A 121 -8.92 9.47 -21.99
N PHE A 122 -8.86 10.06 -20.79
CA PHE A 122 -10.00 10.28 -19.90
C PHE A 122 -10.05 11.73 -19.37
N PRO A 123 -10.19 12.74 -20.25
CA PRO A 123 -10.06 14.15 -19.87
C PRO A 123 -11.17 14.62 -18.92
N LYS A 124 -12.38 14.05 -19.02
CA LYS A 124 -13.51 14.42 -18.16
C LYS A 124 -13.28 13.95 -16.72
N GLU A 125 -12.81 12.73 -16.55
CA GLU A 125 -12.48 12.14 -15.27
C GLU A 125 -11.27 12.82 -14.64
N ALA A 126 -10.25 13.16 -15.44
CA ALA A 126 -9.09 13.91 -14.99
C ALA A 126 -9.46 15.30 -14.48
N ASP A 127 -10.24 16.06 -15.25
CA ASP A 127 -10.72 17.40 -14.88
C ASP A 127 -11.53 17.38 -13.57
N ALA A 128 -12.44 16.40 -13.44
CA ALA A 128 -13.25 16.22 -12.23
C ALA A 128 -12.41 15.93 -10.95
N LEU A 129 -11.19 15.40 -11.11
CA LEU A 129 -10.30 15.05 -10.01
C LEU A 129 -9.24 16.12 -9.70
N VAL A 130 -9.11 17.19 -10.49
CA VAL A 130 -8.09 18.23 -10.28
C VAL A 130 -8.17 18.82 -8.87
N HIS A 131 -9.37 19.03 -8.33
CA HIS A 131 -9.55 19.57 -6.99
C HIS A 131 -9.10 18.62 -5.87
N GLN A 132 -9.04 17.31 -6.14
CA GLN A 132 -8.61 16.29 -5.17
C GLN A 132 -7.11 16.00 -5.31
N ARG A 133 -6.58 16.08 -6.53
CA ARG A 133 -5.17 15.82 -6.85
C ARG A 133 -4.66 16.88 -7.83
N LEU A 134 -4.20 18.01 -7.28
CA LEU A 134 -3.86 19.23 -8.04
C LEU A 134 -2.88 19.01 -9.19
N LEU A 135 -1.96 18.04 -9.06
CA LEU A 135 -0.98 17.71 -10.11
C LEU A 135 -1.63 17.24 -11.43
N LEU A 136 -2.91 16.82 -11.42
CA LEU A 136 -3.64 16.47 -12.64
C LEU A 136 -3.81 17.66 -13.58
N SER A 137 -3.79 18.89 -13.06
CA SER A 137 -3.76 20.10 -13.89
C SER A 137 -2.48 20.19 -14.75
N HIS A 138 -1.33 19.71 -14.24
CA HIS A 138 -0.08 19.61 -14.99
C HIS A 138 -0.13 18.50 -16.04
N ALA A 139 -0.81 17.39 -15.76
CA ALA A 139 -1.04 16.34 -16.73
C ALA A 139 -1.94 16.81 -17.89
N LEU A 140 -3.05 17.48 -17.59
CA LEU A 140 -3.97 18.06 -18.60
C LEU A 140 -3.29 19.11 -19.49
N SER A 141 -2.37 19.90 -18.92
CA SER A 141 -1.57 20.89 -19.66
C SER A 141 -0.29 20.31 -20.27
N LYS A 142 -0.05 18.99 -20.12
CA LYS A 142 1.15 18.27 -20.58
C LYS A 142 2.47 18.90 -20.12
N ASN A 143 2.47 19.55 -18.96
CA ASN A 143 3.67 20.13 -18.36
C ASN A 143 4.45 19.06 -17.59
N ALA A 144 5.23 18.25 -18.31
CA ALA A 144 5.96 17.11 -17.76
C ALA A 144 6.90 17.49 -16.60
N ARG A 145 7.53 18.68 -16.67
CA ARG A 145 8.43 19.14 -15.62
C ARG A 145 7.68 19.41 -14.31
N ALA A 146 6.63 20.25 -14.38
CA ALA A 146 5.84 20.58 -13.19
C ALA A 146 5.13 19.34 -12.62
N LEU A 147 4.69 18.42 -13.50
CA LEU A 147 4.10 17.15 -13.10
C LEU A 147 5.10 16.25 -12.35
N GLY A 148 6.34 16.15 -12.83
CA GLY A 148 7.39 15.38 -12.15
C GLY A 148 7.76 15.97 -10.78
N GLU A 149 7.88 17.29 -10.68
CA GLU A 149 8.14 17.98 -9.41
C GLU A 149 7.00 17.76 -8.41
N ALA A 150 5.75 17.88 -8.85
CA ALA A 150 4.56 17.66 -8.00
C ALA A 150 4.37 16.20 -7.56
N LEU A 151 4.72 15.22 -8.41
CA LEU A 151 4.71 13.80 -8.05
C LEU A 151 5.71 13.49 -6.93
N GLU A 152 6.90 14.08 -7.00
CA GLU A 152 7.92 13.90 -5.97
C GLU A 152 7.54 14.57 -4.65
N GLU A 153 6.89 15.75 -4.70
CA GLU A 153 6.33 16.40 -3.53
C GLU A 153 5.24 15.53 -2.86
N GLU A 154 4.30 14.99 -3.65
CA GLU A 154 3.25 14.09 -3.14
C GLU A 154 3.86 12.84 -2.50
N ARG A 155 4.91 12.27 -3.10
CA ARG A 155 5.68 11.14 -2.55
C ARG A 155 6.34 11.51 -1.21
N ALA A 156 6.99 12.65 -1.14
CA ALA A 156 7.68 13.12 0.06
C ALA A 156 6.70 13.30 1.24
N ILE A 157 5.50 13.84 0.96
CA ILE A 157 4.41 13.97 1.95
C ILE A 157 3.99 12.59 2.47
N GLU A 158 3.79 11.61 1.59
CA GLU A 158 3.41 10.25 2.01
C GLU A 158 4.47 9.55 2.85
N VAL A 159 5.75 9.73 2.49
CA VAL A 159 6.89 9.24 3.29
C VAL A 159 6.88 9.86 4.69
N GLU A 160 6.62 11.16 4.80
CA GLU A 160 6.57 11.82 6.10
C GLU A 160 5.35 11.39 6.92
N ASN A 161 4.19 11.22 6.29
CA ASN A 161 3.00 10.67 6.94
C ASN A 161 3.24 9.24 7.47
N ASP A 162 4.02 8.42 6.75
CA ASP A 162 4.42 7.08 7.21
C ASP A 162 5.37 7.16 8.42
N ARG A 163 6.36 8.04 8.39
CA ARG A 163 7.25 8.27 9.54
C ARG A 163 6.48 8.72 10.77
N ALA A 164 5.54 9.64 10.60
CA ALA A 164 4.69 10.14 11.68
C ALA A 164 3.85 9.01 12.30
N TYR A 165 3.27 8.14 11.47
CA TYR A 165 2.53 6.96 11.92
C TYR A 165 3.41 5.99 12.72
N TRP A 166 4.62 5.69 12.25
CA TRP A 166 5.51 4.71 12.90
C TRP A 166 6.22 5.24 14.15
N LYS A 167 6.37 6.56 14.30
CA LYS A 167 7.07 7.18 15.44
C LYS A 167 6.57 6.70 16.82
N PRO A 168 5.26 6.74 17.15
CA PRO A 168 4.78 6.25 18.44
C PRO A 168 4.96 4.73 18.61
N LEU A 169 4.77 3.95 17.55
CA LEU A 169 4.94 2.49 17.60
C LEU A 169 6.40 2.11 17.86
N ARG A 170 7.35 2.77 17.20
CA ARG A 170 8.79 2.54 17.45
C ARG A 170 9.18 2.89 18.89
N LYS A 171 8.69 4.01 19.41
CA LYS A 171 8.93 4.40 20.81
C LYS A 171 8.42 3.33 21.79
N GLU A 172 7.20 2.82 21.58
CA GLU A 172 6.67 1.74 22.41
C GLU A 172 7.53 0.47 22.33
N LEU A 173 8.01 0.10 21.13
CA LEU A 173 8.90 -1.05 20.98
C LEU A 173 10.23 -0.88 21.73
N GLU A 174 10.77 0.34 21.77
CA GLU A 174 11.95 0.68 22.57
C GLU A 174 11.67 0.54 24.07
N GLU A 175 10.53 1.04 24.55
CA GLU A 175 10.10 0.90 25.95
C GLU A 175 9.97 -0.59 26.36
N LEU A 176 9.36 -1.42 25.51
CA LEU A 176 9.25 -2.86 25.74
C LEU A 176 10.62 -3.56 25.78
N ARG A 177 11.58 -3.12 24.95
CA ARG A 177 12.96 -3.64 24.97
C ARG A 177 13.65 -3.29 26.28
N HIS A 178 13.51 -2.06 26.76
CA HIS A 178 14.08 -1.63 28.03
C HIS A 178 13.50 -2.40 29.23
N GLN A 179 12.25 -2.85 29.14
CA GLN A 179 11.59 -3.65 30.17
C GLN A 179 11.92 -5.16 30.09
N GLY A 180 12.70 -5.60 29.09
CA GLY A 180 12.97 -7.02 28.83
C GLY A 180 11.75 -7.80 28.35
N LEU A 181 10.67 -7.11 27.96
CA LEU A 181 9.44 -7.70 27.47
C LEU A 181 9.43 -7.85 25.94
N ALA A 182 10.28 -7.10 25.23
CA ALA A 182 10.46 -7.35 23.82
C ALA A 182 11.14 -8.70 23.62
N THR A 183 10.53 -9.55 22.80
CA THR A 183 11.18 -10.80 22.41
C THR A 183 12.30 -10.48 21.42
N GLU A 184 13.52 -10.90 21.77
CA GLU A 184 14.45 -11.38 20.75
C GLU A 184 13.87 -12.67 20.18
N GLU A 185 14.06 -12.87 18.89
CA GLU A 185 13.36 -13.86 18.07
C GLU A 185 13.03 -15.17 18.81
N PRO A 186 11.77 -15.63 18.85
CA PRO A 186 11.49 -16.97 19.36
C PRO A 186 12.20 -17.98 18.44
N VAL A 187 13.15 -18.71 19.02
CA VAL A 187 13.83 -19.87 18.41
C VAL A 187 12.83 -20.99 18.20
#